data_AF-D2ATT2-F1
#
_entry.id   AF-D2ATT2-F1
#
_cell.length_a   1.000
_cell.length_b   1.000
_cell.length_c   1.000
_cell.angle_alpha   90.00
_cell.angle_beta   90.00
_cell.angle_gamma   90.00
#
_symmetry.space_group_name_H-M   'P 1'
#
loop_
_entity.id
_entity.type
_entity.pdbx_description
1 polymer ?
#
loop_
_entity_poly.entity_id
_entity_poly.type
_entity_poly.pdbx_seq_one_letter_code
_entity_poly.pdbx_strand_id
1 'polypeptide(L)'
;MVGVVGGHQPPLPPRNDLVTGSAPLTAAEMVQRLRGELDEHMAVERQLLTARLAHAERMGNLGWAEWNLHTGESVWSDRAYAIFGRDPGEGPIHLRDLVAYVEAVDQADLDRLLRAVVHGAESGQAEFRIRRQGEVRNLRAALEPVATGGRTAVHGVIQDITGRRRAERIMSESRRQLLEVREQAAEERHLSVALRDAIMPDLGAAVELPHARIEVRYVPAGMRAGLGGDWYDASPLPDGRVLLTIGDVSGHGLPAIAQMARLRHSLIGLAMTGEPADKLLNWLNTLVMHRLAETTATAVIGHLDPSTRVFTWSQAGHPAPILIRDGVAVQLDPPAGVLLGATLTVPYEPASVKLLEGDLLLLFTDGLVERRSRDIDEGLALALAAAADLTGDDLEAGLDRLIQAVGGPNPEDDTCVLAIGVLG
;
A
#
# COMPACT_ATOMS: atom_id res chain seq x y z
N MET A 1 -14.16 55.51 7.35
CA MET A 1 -14.79 55.81 8.66
C MET A 1 -14.11 54.87 9.64
N VAL A 2 -13.25 55.24 10.58
CA VAL A 2 -12.98 56.45 11.39
C VAL A 2 -11.51 56.23 11.87
N GLY A 3 -10.63 57.20 12.12
CA GLY A 3 -10.66 58.64 12.12
C GLY A 3 -9.25 59.15 12.44
N VAL A 4 -8.85 60.22 11.74
CA VAL A 4 -7.63 61.00 11.93
C VAL A 4 -7.90 62.08 12.98
N VAL A 5 -7.06 62.19 14.02
CA VAL A 5 -6.89 63.38 14.90
C VAL A 5 -5.49 63.23 15.49
N GLY A 6 -4.56 64.18 15.49
CA GLY A 6 -4.64 65.64 15.58
C GLY A 6 -3.84 66.04 16.84
N GLY A 7 -2.81 66.86 16.66
CA GLY A 7 -1.67 67.01 17.58
C GLY A 7 -1.93 67.62 18.96
N HIS A 8 -0.93 67.47 19.83
CA HIS A 8 -0.68 68.37 20.95
C HIS A 8 0.83 68.46 21.20
N GLN A 9 1.39 69.63 20.88
CA GLN A 9 2.77 70.04 21.11
C GLN A 9 2.79 70.91 22.37
N PRO A 10 3.51 70.56 23.45
CA PRO A 10 3.68 71.42 24.62
C PRO A 10 4.94 72.31 24.50
N PRO A 11 5.06 73.37 25.32
CA PRO A 11 5.66 74.63 24.92
C PRO A 11 7.19 74.69 25.02
N LEU A 12 7.77 75.55 24.18
CA LEU A 12 9.16 76.01 24.24
C LEU A 12 9.47 76.70 25.58
N PRO A 13 10.50 76.29 26.34
CA PRO A 13 11.16 77.11 27.34
C PRO A 13 12.37 77.84 26.72
N PRO A 14 12.92 78.86 27.40
CA PRO A 14 13.51 80.02 26.75
C PRO A 14 14.91 79.76 26.19
N ARG A 15 15.25 80.58 25.18
CA ARG A 15 16.62 80.85 24.75
C ARG A 15 17.47 81.15 25.99
N ASN A 16 18.50 80.34 26.19
CA ASN A 16 19.69 80.78 26.92
C ASN A 16 20.90 80.42 26.07
N ASP A 17 21.45 81.47 25.46
CA ASP A 17 22.77 81.46 24.87
C ASP A 17 23.79 81.11 25.96
N LEU A 18 24.56 80.05 25.75
CA LEU A 18 25.89 79.90 26.32
C LEU A 18 26.74 79.14 25.29
N VAL A 19 27.41 79.94 24.47
CA VAL A 19 28.60 79.58 23.70
C VAL A 19 29.56 78.82 24.61
N THR A 20 29.80 77.55 24.33
CA THR A 20 31.08 76.89 24.61
C THR A 20 31.66 76.48 23.28
N GLY A 21 32.66 77.24 22.83
CA GLY A 21 33.35 76.97 21.59
C GLY A 21 34.00 75.59 21.60
N SER A 22 33.67 74.77 20.61
CA SER A 22 34.67 73.83 20.11
C SER A 22 35.53 74.62 19.14
N ALA A 23 36.79 74.87 19.50
CA ALA A 23 37.79 75.25 18.52
C ALA A 23 37.73 74.24 17.34
N PRO A 24 38.00 74.67 16.08
CA PRO A 24 38.09 73.72 14.98
C PRO A 24 39.10 72.64 15.37
N LEU A 25 38.65 71.38 15.42
CA LEU A 25 39.49 70.23 15.75
C LEU A 25 40.75 70.33 14.90
N THR A 26 41.90 70.30 15.57
CA THR A 26 43.17 70.19 14.87
C THR A 26 43.19 68.87 14.09
N ALA A 27 43.94 68.80 13.00
CA ALA A 27 44.05 67.57 12.20
C ALA A 27 44.44 66.35 13.06
N ALA A 28 45.20 66.56 14.14
CA ALA A 28 45.56 65.53 15.11
C ALA A 28 44.36 65.00 15.92
N GLU A 29 43.50 65.89 16.43
CA GLU A 29 42.31 65.50 17.20
C GLU A 29 41.26 64.81 16.32
N MET A 30 41.15 65.20 15.04
CA MET A 30 40.26 64.55 14.08
C MET A 30 40.72 63.12 13.72
N VAL A 31 42.03 62.91 13.55
CA VAL A 31 42.62 61.57 13.34
C VAL A 31 42.45 60.67 14.56
N GLN A 32 42.59 61.23 15.77
CA GLN A 32 42.45 60.44 17.00
C GLN A 32 41.01 60.02 17.26
N ARG A 33 40.03 60.87 16.92
CA ARG A 33 38.60 60.53 16.96
C ARG A 33 38.23 59.49 15.91
N LEU A 34 38.69 59.65 14.66
CA LEU A 34 38.47 58.66 13.59
C LEU A 34 39.09 57.30 13.92
N ARG A 35 40.25 57.26 14.59
CA ARG A 35 40.84 56.02 15.12
C ARG A 35 39.96 55.39 16.20
N GLY A 36 39.46 56.17 17.16
CA GLY A 36 38.56 55.66 18.20
C GLY A 36 37.25 55.11 17.63
N GLU A 37 36.62 55.82 16.68
CA GLU A 37 35.40 55.37 16.00
C GLU A 37 35.65 54.12 15.13
N LEU A 38 36.82 54.00 14.49
CA LEU A 38 37.22 52.80 13.75
C LEU A 38 37.49 51.61 14.67
N ASP A 39 38.18 51.82 15.80
CA ASP A 39 38.45 50.77 16.79
C ASP A 39 37.15 50.25 17.43
N GLU A 40 36.20 51.15 17.74
CA GLU A 40 34.86 50.77 18.21
C GLU A 40 34.06 50.01 17.15
N HIS A 41 34.07 50.46 15.89
CA HIS A 41 33.39 49.77 14.79
C HIS A 41 33.96 48.37 14.55
N MET A 42 35.30 48.26 14.52
CA MET A 42 36.00 46.98 14.40
C MET A 42 35.72 46.06 15.59
N ALA A 43 35.58 46.60 16.82
CA ALA A 43 35.23 45.82 17.99
C ALA A 43 33.80 45.26 17.92
N VAL A 44 32.83 46.07 17.48
CA VAL A 44 31.42 45.66 17.29
C VAL A 44 31.30 44.62 16.17
N GLU A 45 31.96 44.85 15.03
CA GLU A 45 31.95 43.91 13.90
C GLU A 45 32.60 42.57 14.30
N ARG A 46 33.70 42.61 15.04
CA ARG A 46 34.35 41.42 15.59
C ARG A 46 33.44 40.65 16.55
N GLN A 47 32.75 41.33 17.46
CA GLN A 47 31.78 40.70 18.37
C GLN A 47 30.62 40.04 17.60
N LEU A 48 30.10 40.70 16.56
CA LEU A 48 29.01 40.18 15.74
C LEU A 48 29.45 38.95 14.93
N LEU A 49 30.63 38.98 14.33
CA LEU A 49 31.22 37.83 13.63
C LEU A 49 31.42 36.64 14.57
N THR A 50 31.96 36.87 15.77
CA THR A 50 32.10 35.83 16.80
C THR A 50 30.75 35.24 17.20
N ALA A 51 29.72 36.08 17.42
CA ALA A 51 28.39 35.60 17.77
C ALA A 51 27.74 34.77 16.64
N ARG A 52 27.91 35.18 15.37
CA ARG A 52 27.42 34.44 14.20
C ARG A 52 28.15 33.11 14.00
N LEU A 53 29.47 33.08 14.16
CA LEU A 53 30.28 31.86 14.11
C LEU A 53 29.85 30.88 15.22
N ALA A 54 29.73 31.35 16.46
CA ALA A 54 29.27 30.51 17.57
C ALA A 54 27.84 29.98 17.36
N HIS A 55 26.96 30.74 16.71
CA HIS A 55 25.63 30.28 16.36
C HIS A 55 25.65 29.21 15.24
N ALA A 56 26.47 29.40 14.20
CA ALA A 56 26.67 28.43 13.13
C ALA A 56 27.30 27.12 13.65
N GLU A 57 28.26 27.20 14.58
CA GLU A 57 28.85 26.04 15.27
C GLU A 57 27.81 25.23 16.03
N ARG A 58 26.91 25.91 16.75
CA ARG A 58 25.83 25.24 17.49
C ARG A 58 24.82 24.57 16.56
N MET A 59 24.37 25.25 15.51
CA MET A 59 23.38 24.69 14.57
C MET A 59 23.96 23.54 13.74
N GLY A 60 25.20 23.67 13.30
CA GLY A 60 25.87 22.64 12.49
C GLY A 60 26.43 21.47 13.31
N ASN A 61 26.40 21.56 14.64
CA ASN A 61 27.12 20.67 15.54
C ASN A 61 28.61 20.56 15.17
N LEU A 62 29.23 21.73 14.93
CA LEU A 62 30.60 21.89 14.45
C LEU A 62 31.49 22.41 15.58
N GLY A 63 32.64 21.79 15.79
CA GLY A 63 33.75 22.37 16.54
C GLY A 63 34.95 22.56 15.62
N TRP A 64 35.78 23.55 15.89
CA TRP A 64 37.08 23.68 15.23
C TRP A 64 38.23 23.42 16.20
N ALA A 65 39.36 23.05 15.62
CA ALA A 65 40.63 22.83 16.28
C ALA A 65 41.79 23.36 15.42
N GLU A 66 42.83 23.88 16.04
CA GLU A 66 44.08 24.26 15.41
C GLU A 66 45.23 23.52 16.08
N TRP A 67 46.14 22.97 15.28
CA TRP A 67 47.34 22.29 15.76
C TRP A 67 48.58 22.94 15.16
N ASN A 68 49.43 23.54 15.98
CA ASN A 68 50.70 24.09 15.54
C ASN A 68 51.73 22.96 15.37
N LEU A 69 52.20 22.75 14.14
CA LEU A 69 53.10 21.63 13.83
C LEU A 69 54.54 21.85 14.33
N HIS A 70 54.91 23.09 14.67
CA HIS A 70 56.24 23.43 15.19
C HIS A 70 56.30 23.34 16.71
N THR A 71 55.34 23.96 17.42
CA THR A 71 55.32 23.98 18.89
C THR A 71 54.63 22.76 19.50
N GLY A 72 53.78 22.08 18.72
CA GLY A 72 52.90 21.02 19.22
C GLY A 72 51.69 21.52 20.02
N GLU A 73 51.57 22.84 20.21
CA GLU A 73 50.42 23.45 20.86
C GLU A 73 49.14 23.21 20.04
N SER A 74 48.03 23.02 20.76
CA SER A 74 46.73 22.74 20.16
C SER A 74 45.70 23.67 20.78
N VAL A 75 44.76 24.17 19.99
CA VAL A 75 43.70 25.07 20.43
C VAL A 75 42.38 24.53 19.93
N TRP A 76 41.41 24.35 20.82
CA TRP A 76 40.09 23.81 20.50
C TRP A 76 39.01 24.81 20.87
N SER A 77 37.95 24.87 20.05
CA SER A 77 36.69 25.51 20.43
C SER A 77 35.98 24.76 21.56
N ASP A 78 35.15 25.46 22.34
CA ASP A 78 34.28 24.85 23.35
C ASP A 78 33.41 23.73 22.76
N ARG A 79 33.00 23.87 21.50
CA ARG A 79 32.20 22.85 20.81
C ARG A 79 33.01 21.61 20.46
N ALA A 80 34.29 21.73 20.13
CA ALA A 80 35.17 20.58 19.93
C ALA A 80 35.31 19.77 21.23
N TYR A 81 35.51 20.42 22.39
CA TYR A 81 35.48 19.74 23.69
C TYR A 81 34.15 19.00 23.92
N ALA A 82 33.02 19.64 23.64
CA ALA A 82 31.70 19.04 23.81
C ALA A 82 31.48 17.81 22.89
N ILE A 83 31.91 17.88 21.63
CA ILE A 83 31.82 16.78 20.64
C ILE A 83 32.61 15.56 21.11
N PHE A 84 33.85 15.76 21.57
CA PHE A 84 34.68 14.68 22.10
C PHE A 84 34.28 14.26 23.53
N GLY A 85 33.43 15.05 24.20
CA GLY A 85 33.02 14.79 25.59
C GLY A 85 34.16 14.93 26.59
N ARG A 86 35.12 15.82 26.29
CA ARG A 86 36.32 16.05 27.06
C ARG A 86 36.16 17.27 27.95
N ASP A 87 36.66 17.20 29.17
CA ASP A 87 36.73 18.36 30.06
C ASP A 87 37.78 19.36 29.55
N PRO A 88 37.45 20.65 29.36
CA PRO A 88 38.42 21.69 29.02
C PRO A 88 39.65 21.72 29.95
N GLY A 89 39.50 21.32 31.22
CA GLY A 89 40.60 21.21 32.18
C GLY A 89 41.67 20.17 31.84
N GLU A 90 41.35 19.19 30.98
CA GLU A 90 42.30 18.19 30.50
C GLU A 90 43.11 18.66 29.27
N GLY A 91 42.84 19.87 28.78
CA GLY A 91 43.47 20.41 27.58
C GLY A 91 43.01 19.73 26.28
N PRO A 92 43.36 20.30 25.11
CA PRO A 92 42.97 19.75 23.80
C PRO A 92 43.77 18.49 23.45
N ILE A 93 43.22 17.62 22.60
CA ILE A 93 43.95 16.44 22.12
C ILE A 93 44.98 16.89 21.07
N HIS A 94 46.25 16.51 21.27
CA HIS A 94 47.29 16.76 20.30
C HIS A 94 47.04 15.97 19.01
N LEU A 95 47.43 16.53 17.87
CA LEU A 95 47.18 15.94 16.55
C LEU A 95 47.70 14.49 16.44
N ARG A 96 48.87 14.22 17.04
CA ARG A 96 49.51 12.90 17.07
C ARG A 96 48.73 11.84 17.85
N ASP A 97 47.95 12.27 18.83
CA ASP A 97 47.21 11.39 19.75
C ASP A 97 45.76 11.18 19.29
N LEU A 98 45.28 11.97 18.32
CA LEU A 98 43.89 11.95 17.86
C LEU A 98 43.42 10.57 17.40
N VAL A 99 44.30 9.80 16.74
CA VAL A 99 44.00 8.43 16.27
C VAL A 99 43.66 7.50 17.43
N ALA A 100 44.25 7.68 18.61
CA ALA A 100 44.01 6.83 19.77
C ALA A 100 42.58 6.95 20.34
N TYR A 101 41.87 8.04 20.02
CA TYR A 101 40.49 8.29 20.45
C TYR A 101 39.44 7.76 19.48
N VAL A 102 39.88 7.24 18.33
CA VAL A 102 39.02 6.69 17.28
C VAL A 102 38.86 5.18 17.45
N GLU A 103 37.65 4.67 17.17
CA GLU A 103 37.36 3.24 17.13
C GLU A 103 38.33 2.52 16.18
N ALA A 104 38.84 1.35 16.59
CA ALA A 104 39.93 0.65 15.91
C ALA A 104 39.72 0.46 14.38
N VAL A 105 38.47 0.28 13.97
CA VAL A 105 38.07 0.11 12.56
C VAL A 105 38.28 1.36 11.69
N ASP A 106 38.25 2.56 12.28
CA ASP A 106 38.38 3.83 11.54
C ASP A 106 39.78 4.47 11.72
N GLN A 107 40.64 3.89 12.56
CA GLN A 107 41.98 4.44 12.86
C GLN A 107 42.87 4.54 11.62
N ALA A 108 42.85 3.53 10.74
CA ALA A 108 43.68 3.49 9.54
C ALA A 108 43.32 4.60 8.53
N ASP A 109 42.03 4.95 8.43
CA ASP A 109 41.56 5.99 7.52
C ASP A 109 41.86 7.39 8.07
N LEU A 110 41.70 7.62 9.37
CA LEU A 110 42.10 8.88 9.99
C LEU A 110 43.62 9.07 9.93
N ASP A 111 44.41 8.04 10.22
CA ASP A 111 45.88 8.08 10.16
C ASP A 111 46.38 8.39 8.73
N ARG A 112 45.72 7.86 7.70
CA ARG A 112 45.99 8.22 6.29
C ARG A 112 45.71 9.70 6.03
N LEU A 113 44.57 10.22 6.49
CA LEU A 113 44.23 11.64 6.35
C LEU A 113 45.27 12.52 7.05
N LEU A 114 45.64 12.20 8.29
CA LEU A 114 46.63 12.96 9.06
C LEU A 114 47.99 13.00 8.36
N ARG A 115 48.45 11.88 7.80
CA ARG A 115 49.69 11.85 7.00
C ARG A 115 49.61 12.73 5.76
N ALA A 116 48.50 12.70 5.02
CA ALA A 116 48.32 13.52 3.83
C ALA A 116 48.36 15.03 4.16
N VAL A 117 47.70 15.43 5.26
CA VAL A 117 47.64 16.82 5.70
C VAL A 117 48.99 17.31 6.24
N VAL A 118 49.65 16.50 7.09
CA VAL A 118 50.90 16.89 7.77
C VAL A 118 52.13 16.80 6.85
N HIS A 119 52.22 15.76 6.01
CA HIS A 119 53.39 15.53 5.16
C HIS A 119 53.16 15.93 3.70
N GLY A 120 51.96 15.74 3.18
CA GLY A 120 51.60 16.07 1.80
C GLY A 120 51.17 17.53 1.61
N ALA A 121 50.85 18.23 2.71
CA ALA A 121 50.21 19.56 2.68
C ALA A 121 48.91 19.59 1.84
N GLU A 122 48.16 18.49 1.86
CA GLU A 122 46.88 18.34 1.16
C GLU A 122 45.71 18.50 2.14
N SER A 123 44.69 19.27 1.76
CA SER A 123 43.43 19.30 2.49
C SER A 123 42.65 17.99 2.28
N GLY A 124 41.97 17.52 3.31
CA GLY A 124 41.20 16.27 3.21
C GLY A 124 40.10 16.16 4.25
N GLN A 125 39.29 15.12 4.11
CA GLN A 125 38.19 14.84 5.02
C GLN A 125 38.07 13.35 5.30
N ALA A 126 37.62 13.02 6.52
CA ALA A 126 37.30 11.65 6.90
C ALA A 126 36.08 11.63 7.82
N GLU A 127 35.30 10.55 7.71
CA GLU A 127 34.30 10.20 8.72
C GLU A 127 34.87 9.08 9.60
N PHE A 128 34.71 9.21 10.91
CA PHE A 128 35.23 8.24 11.88
C PHE A 128 34.37 8.20 13.13
N ARG A 129 34.46 7.09 13.87
CA ARG A 129 33.71 6.89 15.11
C ARG A 129 34.58 7.08 16.32
N ILE A 130 34.01 7.75 17.33
CA ILE A 130 34.60 7.84 18.67
C ILE A 130 33.64 7.23 19.69
N ARG A 131 34.19 6.83 20.84
CA ARG A 131 33.38 6.40 21.99
C ARG A 131 33.33 7.49 23.03
N ARG A 132 32.13 8.01 23.28
CA ARG A 132 31.87 9.06 24.28
C ARG A 132 30.92 8.50 25.32
N GLN A 133 31.40 8.36 26.56
CA GLN A 133 30.60 7.86 27.69
C GLN A 133 29.88 6.54 27.38
N GLY A 134 30.57 5.62 26.70
CA GLY A 134 30.02 4.32 26.28
C GLY A 134 29.20 4.34 24.99
N GLU A 135 28.78 5.49 24.47
CA GLU A 135 28.06 5.60 23.20
C GLU A 135 28.99 5.88 22.02
N VAL A 136 28.69 5.28 20.88
CA VAL A 136 29.39 5.58 19.62
C VAL A 136 28.83 6.86 19.00
N ARG A 137 29.72 7.80 18.68
CA ARG A 137 29.44 9.02 17.91
C ARG A 137 30.10 8.93 16.53
N ASN A 138 29.41 9.37 15.49
CA ASN A 138 29.95 9.47 14.14
C ASN A 138 30.36 10.91 13.90
N LEU A 139 31.63 11.13 13.62
CA LEU A 139 32.20 12.44 13.36
C LEU A 139 32.64 12.53 11.90
N ARG A 140 32.60 13.74 11.35
CA ARG A 140 33.24 14.10 10.08
C ARG A 140 34.24 15.20 10.38
N ALA A 141 35.53 14.96 10.12
CA ALA A 141 36.53 16.02 10.19
C ALA A 141 36.98 16.41 8.78
N ALA A 142 37.06 17.73 8.53
CA ALA A 142 37.78 18.31 7.42
C ALA A 142 39.04 18.98 7.98
N LEU A 143 40.20 18.64 7.43
CA LEU A 143 41.50 19.12 7.88
C LEU A 143 42.18 19.86 6.72
N GLU A 144 42.71 21.04 7.02
CA GLU A 144 43.39 21.92 6.06
C GLU A 144 44.75 22.36 6.62
N PRO A 145 45.85 22.18 5.89
CA PRO A 145 47.14 22.71 6.29
C PRO A 145 47.22 24.22 5.99
N VAL A 146 47.72 24.99 6.96
CA VAL A 146 47.85 26.45 6.85
C VAL A 146 49.30 26.84 7.11
N ALA A 147 49.90 27.58 6.18
CA ALA A 147 51.23 28.16 6.31
C ALA A 147 51.13 29.68 6.24
N THR A 148 51.38 30.39 7.35
CA THR A 148 51.33 31.87 7.39
C THR A 148 52.47 32.42 8.22
N GLY A 149 53.26 33.34 7.64
CA GLY A 149 54.33 34.04 8.37
C GLY A 149 55.41 33.14 8.97
N GLY A 150 55.72 32.00 8.35
CA GLY A 150 56.71 31.03 8.84
C GLY A 150 56.18 30.05 9.90
N ARG A 151 54.88 30.10 10.22
CA ARG A 151 54.19 29.10 11.07
C ARG A 151 53.43 28.12 10.19
N THR A 152 53.58 26.83 10.47
CA THR A 152 52.81 25.75 9.83
C THR A 152 51.85 25.16 10.86
N ALA A 153 50.55 25.19 10.57
CA ALA A 153 49.49 24.66 11.42
C ALA A 153 48.54 23.78 10.60
N VAL A 154 47.75 22.97 11.30
CA VAL A 154 46.60 22.27 10.72
C VAL A 154 45.35 22.83 11.35
N HIS A 155 44.41 23.29 10.52
CA HIS A 155 43.09 23.71 10.94
C HIS A 155 42.13 22.56 10.68
N GLY A 156 41.31 22.21 11.67
CA GLY A 156 40.31 21.16 11.57
C GLY A 156 38.93 21.66 11.92
N VAL A 157 37.93 21.28 11.13
CA VAL A 157 36.51 21.41 11.48
C VAL A 157 35.95 20.01 11.67
N ILE A 158 35.39 19.75 12.86
CA ILE A 158 34.81 18.47 13.28
C ILE A 158 33.31 18.65 13.44
N GLN A 159 32.53 17.87 12.69
CA GLN A 159 31.09 17.81 12.78
C GLN A 159 30.65 16.51 13.44
N ASP A 160 29.76 16.56 14.43
CA ASP A 160 29.06 15.36 14.90
C ASP A 160 27.80 15.10 14.04
N ILE A 161 27.93 14.07 13.19
CA ILE A 161 26.92 13.61 12.22
C ILE A 161 26.12 12.42 12.74
N THR A 162 26.18 12.11 14.05
CA THR A 162 25.50 10.94 14.64
C THR A 162 24.00 10.95 14.38
N GLY A 163 23.33 12.10 14.56
CA GLY A 163 21.90 12.23 14.30
C GLY A 163 21.54 11.96 12.84
N ARG A 164 22.33 12.49 11.91
CA ARG A 164 22.17 12.26 10.46
C ARG A 164 22.36 10.78 10.11
N ARG A 165 23.45 10.15 10.56
CA ARG A 165 23.73 8.73 10.30
C ARG A 165 22.65 7.81 10.87
N ARG A 166 22.10 8.13 12.05
CA ARG A 166 20.96 7.38 12.64
C ARG A 166 19.70 7.53 11.79
N ALA A 167 19.37 8.74 11.35
CA ALA A 167 18.20 8.99 10.50
C ALA A 167 18.31 8.26 9.14
N GLU A 168 19.47 8.35 8.47
CA GLU A 168 19.74 7.63 7.22
C GLU A 168 19.55 6.12 7.37
N ARG A 169 20.03 5.55 8.49
CA ARG A 169 19.88 4.12 8.78
C ARG A 169 18.42 3.71 8.98
N ILE A 170 17.66 4.44 9.79
CA ILE A 170 16.24 4.18 10.04
C ILE A 170 15.46 4.24 8.72
N MET A 171 15.74 5.23 7.87
CA MET A 171 15.08 5.36 6.56
C MET A 171 15.43 4.21 5.61
N SER A 172 16.69 3.78 5.59
CA SER A 172 17.13 2.65 4.77
C SER A 172 16.46 1.34 5.22
N GLU A 173 16.43 1.10 6.53
CA GLU A 173 15.79 -0.08 7.12
C GLU A 173 14.27 -0.08 6.85
N SER A 174 13.59 1.05 7.05
CA SER A 174 12.16 1.19 6.76
C SER A 174 11.84 1.01 5.27
N ARG A 175 12.65 1.60 4.37
CA ARG A 175 12.49 1.43 2.92
C ARG A 175 12.63 -0.03 2.52
N ARG A 176 13.60 -0.75 3.09
CA ARG A 176 13.80 -2.17 2.82
C ARG A 176 12.58 -2.99 3.27
N GLN A 177 12.09 -2.78 4.48
CA GLN A 177 10.88 -3.46 4.98
C GLN A 177 9.65 -3.19 4.11
N LEU A 178 9.47 -1.95 3.65
CA LEU A 178 8.37 -1.60 2.74
C LEU A 178 8.47 -2.30 1.39
N LEU A 179 9.68 -2.50 0.86
CA LEU A 179 9.88 -3.25 -0.38
C LEU A 179 9.58 -4.74 -0.19
N GLU A 180 10.06 -5.34 0.90
CA GLU A 180 9.79 -6.74 1.25
C GLU A 180 8.28 -7.02 1.39
N VAL A 181 7.55 -6.17 2.13
CA VAL A 181 6.08 -6.30 2.29
C VAL A 181 5.36 -6.14 0.95
N ARG A 182 5.81 -5.22 0.09
CA ARG A 182 5.20 -5.00 -1.24
C ARG A 182 5.45 -6.18 -2.17
N GLU A 183 6.63 -6.76 -2.15
CA GLU A 183 6.99 -7.92 -2.96
C GLU A 183 6.15 -9.13 -2.54
N GLN A 184 6.04 -9.40 -1.23
CA GLN A 184 5.21 -10.47 -0.71
C GLN A 184 3.73 -10.29 -1.09
N ALA A 185 3.19 -9.08 -0.97
CA ALA A 185 1.81 -8.79 -1.35
C ALA A 185 1.58 -8.94 -2.87
N ALA A 186 2.58 -8.62 -3.70
CA ALA A 186 2.51 -8.79 -5.14
C ALA A 186 2.53 -10.28 -5.53
N GLU A 187 3.36 -11.08 -4.88
CA GLU A 187 3.43 -12.53 -5.09
C GLU A 187 2.13 -13.22 -4.65
N GLU A 188 1.60 -12.88 -3.47
CA GLU A 188 0.31 -13.40 -2.98
C GLU A 188 -0.83 -13.05 -3.95
N ARG A 189 -0.86 -11.81 -4.46
CA ARG A 189 -1.85 -11.39 -5.46
C ARG A 189 -1.71 -12.16 -6.77
N HIS A 190 -0.49 -12.37 -7.25
CA HIS A 190 -0.24 -13.12 -8.48
C HIS A 190 -0.71 -14.57 -8.35
N LEU A 191 -0.40 -15.23 -7.23
CA LEU A 191 -0.86 -16.60 -6.95
C LEU A 191 -2.39 -16.68 -6.87
N SER A 192 -3.05 -15.71 -6.23
CA SER A 192 -4.50 -15.64 -6.17
C SER A 192 -5.15 -15.50 -7.56
N VAL A 193 -4.63 -14.62 -8.41
CA VAL A 193 -5.13 -14.45 -9.79
C VAL A 193 -4.93 -15.73 -10.60
N ALA A 194 -3.72 -16.31 -10.56
CA ALA A 194 -3.42 -17.54 -11.28
C ALA A 194 -4.31 -18.71 -10.83
N LEU A 195 -4.57 -18.83 -9.52
CA LEU A 195 -5.47 -19.85 -8.99
C LEU A 195 -6.92 -19.65 -9.43
N ARG A 196 -7.41 -18.41 -9.39
CA ARG A 196 -8.75 -18.08 -9.86
C ARG A 196 -8.92 -18.38 -11.34
N ASP A 197 -7.98 -17.95 -12.17
CA ASP A 197 -8.04 -18.15 -13.62
C ASP A 197 -7.89 -19.64 -13.99
N ALA A 198 -7.26 -20.46 -13.13
CA ALA A 198 -7.19 -21.91 -13.30
C ALA A 198 -8.46 -22.65 -12.83
N ILE A 199 -9.22 -22.09 -11.88
CA ILE A 199 -10.39 -22.74 -11.28
C ILE A 199 -11.72 -22.28 -11.89
N MET A 200 -11.86 -21.00 -12.23
CA MET A 200 -13.10 -20.43 -12.77
C MET A 200 -13.09 -20.50 -14.29
N PRO A 201 -14.26 -20.65 -14.95
CA PRO A 201 -14.34 -20.64 -16.40
C PRO A 201 -13.96 -19.25 -16.93
N ASP A 202 -13.19 -19.22 -18.01
CA ASP A 202 -13.03 -18.01 -18.81
C ASP A 202 -14.22 -17.88 -19.76
N LEU A 203 -15.26 -17.16 -19.31
CA LEU A 203 -16.42 -16.81 -20.14
C LEU A 203 -16.20 -15.55 -20.99
N GLY A 204 -15.02 -14.92 -20.92
CA GLY A 204 -14.70 -13.67 -21.63
C GLY A 204 -14.62 -13.83 -23.15
N ALA A 205 -14.37 -15.04 -23.63
CA ALA A 205 -14.82 -15.46 -24.95
C ALA A 205 -16.27 -15.94 -24.76
N ALA A 206 -17.22 -15.01 -24.80
CA ALA A 206 -18.65 -15.32 -24.78
C ALA A 206 -18.85 -16.57 -25.62
N VAL A 207 -19.32 -17.67 -25.00
CA VAL A 207 -19.55 -18.91 -25.73
C VAL A 207 -20.45 -18.51 -26.89
N GLU A 208 -19.89 -18.47 -28.11
CA GLU A 208 -20.60 -18.03 -29.30
C GLU A 208 -21.60 -19.13 -29.63
N LEU A 209 -22.69 -19.16 -28.87
CA LEU A 209 -23.81 -20.03 -29.09
C LEU A 209 -24.65 -19.38 -30.19
N PRO A 210 -24.87 -20.07 -31.31
CA PRO A 210 -25.87 -19.63 -32.27
C PRO A 210 -27.18 -19.42 -31.52
N HIS A 211 -27.70 -18.20 -31.56
CA HIS A 211 -28.98 -17.81 -30.94
C HIS A 211 -29.00 -17.74 -29.41
N ALA A 212 -27.86 -17.63 -28.71
CA ALA A 212 -27.85 -17.32 -27.29
C ALA A 212 -26.66 -16.43 -26.86
N ARG A 213 -26.91 -15.56 -25.88
CA ARG A 213 -25.89 -14.76 -25.18
C ARG A 213 -25.79 -15.25 -23.74
N ILE A 214 -24.58 -15.43 -23.24
CA ILE A 214 -24.33 -15.82 -21.84
C ILE A 214 -23.57 -14.70 -21.16
N GLU A 215 -24.02 -14.31 -19.97
CA GLU A 215 -23.35 -13.35 -19.11
C GLU A 215 -23.28 -13.87 -17.68
N VAL A 216 -22.18 -13.55 -16.98
CA VAL A 216 -22.02 -13.92 -15.56
C VAL A 216 -21.59 -12.73 -14.73
N ARG A 217 -22.12 -12.67 -13.51
CA ARG A 217 -21.60 -11.87 -12.41
C ARG A 217 -21.24 -12.76 -11.25
N TYR A 218 -19.96 -12.72 -10.86
CA TYR A 218 -19.44 -13.44 -9.71
C TYR A 218 -18.77 -12.46 -8.76
N VAL A 219 -19.29 -12.35 -7.54
CA VAL A 219 -18.84 -11.43 -6.51
C VAL A 219 -18.59 -12.21 -5.22
N PRO A 220 -17.33 -12.61 -4.93
CA PRO A 220 -17.03 -13.45 -3.79
C PRO A 220 -17.07 -12.67 -2.46
N ALA A 221 -17.51 -13.33 -1.39
CA ALA A 221 -17.45 -12.85 -0.01
C ALA A 221 -16.03 -12.93 0.54
N GLY A 222 -15.19 -11.95 0.18
CA GLY A 222 -13.91 -11.71 0.84
C GLY A 222 -12.77 -11.25 -0.08
N MET A 223 -11.75 -10.64 0.54
CA MET A 223 -10.66 -9.97 -0.19
C MET A 223 -9.48 -10.86 -0.63
N ARG A 224 -9.30 -12.07 -0.06
CA ARG A 224 -7.99 -12.74 -0.10
C ARG A 224 -7.72 -13.64 -1.31
N ALA A 225 -8.74 -14.13 -2.00
CA ALA A 225 -8.55 -15.06 -3.12
C ALA A 225 -9.36 -14.74 -4.38
N GLY A 226 -10.37 -13.86 -4.29
CA GLY A 226 -11.33 -13.66 -5.39
C GLY A 226 -12.11 -14.94 -5.73
N LEU A 227 -12.20 -15.87 -4.78
CA LEU A 227 -12.84 -17.18 -4.86
C LEU A 227 -13.58 -17.43 -3.54
N GLY A 228 -14.69 -18.14 -3.60
CA GLY A 228 -15.38 -18.67 -2.43
C GLY A 228 -16.02 -20.05 -2.71
N GLY A 229 -17.15 -20.33 -2.07
CA GLY A 229 -17.88 -21.60 -2.15
C GLY A 229 -18.70 -21.78 -3.42
N ASP A 230 -19.05 -20.66 -4.07
CA ASP A 230 -19.88 -20.64 -5.28
C ASP A 230 -19.09 -21.06 -6.53
N TRP A 231 -19.76 -21.79 -7.42
CA TRP A 231 -19.26 -22.09 -8.77
C TRP A 231 -20.33 -21.93 -9.85
N TYR A 232 -19.87 -21.79 -11.08
CA TYR A 232 -20.70 -21.86 -12.27
C TYR A 232 -19.92 -22.47 -13.44
N ASP A 233 -20.65 -22.92 -14.45
CA ASP A 233 -20.12 -23.24 -15.77
C ASP A 233 -21.18 -23.01 -16.83
N ALA A 234 -20.73 -22.55 -17.98
CA ALA A 234 -21.52 -22.44 -19.19
C ALA A 234 -20.62 -22.84 -20.36
N SER A 235 -20.75 -24.07 -20.85
CA SER A 235 -19.83 -24.61 -21.85
C SER A 235 -20.50 -25.53 -22.86
N PRO A 236 -20.05 -25.52 -24.13
CA PRO A 236 -20.56 -26.43 -25.13
C PRO A 236 -20.09 -27.86 -24.84
N LEU A 237 -20.99 -28.82 -25.03
CA LEU A 237 -20.72 -30.25 -24.89
C LEU A 237 -20.46 -30.90 -26.26
N PRO A 238 -19.80 -32.07 -26.30
CA PRO A 238 -19.51 -32.78 -27.55
C PRO A 238 -20.74 -33.15 -28.40
N ASP A 239 -21.92 -33.23 -27.79
CA ASP A 239 -23.18 -33.55 -28.46
C ASP A 239 -23.95 -32.32 -28.98
N GLY A 240 -23.35 -31.12 -28.85
CA GLY A 240 -23.91 -29.86 -29.32
C GLY A 240 -24.85 -29.16 -28.33
N ARG A 241 -25.15 -29.77 -27.18
CA ARG A 241 -25.85 -29.10 -26.08
C ARG A 241 -24.90 -28.18 -25.33
N VAL A 242 -25.46 -27.31 -24.50
CA VAL A 242 -24.72 -26.41 -23.62
C VAL A 242 -24.99 -26.81 -22.18
N LEU A 243 -23.94 -27.12 -21.44
CA LEU A 243 -24.02 -27.26 -19.99
C LEU A 243 -24.25 -25.90 -19.38
N LEU A 244 -25.29 -25.76 -18.56
CA LEU A 244 -25.53 -24.61 -17.70
C LEU A 244 -25.59 -25.12 -16.26
N THR A 245 -24.70 -24.66 -15.41
CA THR A 245 -24.67 -25.09 -14.02
C THR A 245 -24.23 -23.96 -13.10
N ILE A 246 -24.78 -23.98 -11.90
CA ILE A 246 -24.40 -23.14 -10.77
C ILE A 246 -24.51 -23.97 -9.50
N GLY A 247 -23.75 -23.63 -8.47
CA GLY A 247 -23.94 -24.22 -7.17
C GLY A 247 -23.10 -23.54 -6.10
N ASP A 248 -23.34 -23.96 -4.86
CA ASP A 248 -22.67 -23.44 -3.67
C ASP A 248 -22.26 -24.59 -2.74
N VAL A 249 -21.06 -24.49 -2.17
CA VAL A 249 -20.54 -25.41 -1.16
C VAL A 249 -20.65 -24.79 0.21
N SER A 250 -21.32 -25.50 1.11
CA SER A 250 -21.42 -25.09 2.51
C SER A 250 -20.05 -24.85 3.17
N GLY A 251 -19.99 -23.78 3.96
CA GLY A 251 -18.78 -23.37 4.68
C GLY A 251 -18.14 -22.13 4.06
N HIS A 252 -16.91 -21.82 4.47
CA HIS A 252 -16.23 -20.61 3.99
C HIS A 252 -14.71 -20.78 3.93
N GLY A 253 -14.06 -19.91 3.14
CA GLY A 253 -12.61 -19.86 3.03
C GLY A 253 -12.00 -21.04 2.27
N LEU A 254 -10.70 -21.28 2.49
CA LEU A 254 -9.91 -22.23 1.69
C LEU A 254 -10.48 -23.66 1.64
N PRO A 255 -11.03 -24.24 2.73
CA PRO A 255 -11.63 -25.57 2.66
C PRO A 255 -12.83 -25.63 1.70
N ALA A 256 -13.74 -24.65 1.76
CA ALA A 256 -14.91 -24.58 0.87
C ALA A 256 -14.47 -24.39 -0.59
N ILE A 257 -13.54 -23.47 -0.85
CA ILE A 257 -12.95 -23.24 -2.19
C ILE A 257 -12.36 -24.53 -2.77
N ALA A 258 -11.64 -25.31 -1.96
CA ALA A 258 -11.04 -26.56 -2.41
C ALA A 258 -12.10 -27.61 -2.77
N GLN A 259 -13.18 -27.73 -1.99
CA GLN A 259 -14.28 -28.65 -2.30
C GLN A 259 -15.08 -28.18 -3.52
N MET A 260 -15.36 -26.88 -3.63
CA MET A 260 -15.97 -26.26 -4.80
C MET A 260 -15.19 -26.62 -6.07
N ALA A 261 -13.87 -26.40 -6.07
CA ALA A 261 -13.03 -26.70 -7.22
C ALA A 261 -13.09 -28.19 -7.61
N ARG A 262 -13.12 -29.09 -6.62
CA ARG A 262 -13.27 -30.54 -6.86
C ARG A 262 -14.63 -30.89 -7.43
N LEU A 263 -15.71 -30.30 -6.94
CA LEU A 263 -17.07 -30.54 -7.41
C LEU A 263 -17.26 -30.03 -8.83
N ARG A 264 -16.88 -28.78 -9.10
CA ARG A 264 -16.94 -28.17 -10.43
C ARG A 264 -16.22 -29.03 -11.47
N HIS A 265 -14.95 -29.38 -11.23
CA HIS A 265 -14.18 -30.16 -12.20
C HIS A 265 -14.67 -31.61 -12.33
N SER A 266 -15.20 -32.21 -11.25
CA SER A 266 -15.85 -33.51 -11.34
C SER A 266 -17.08 -33.44 -12.23
N LEU A 267 -17.92 -32.40 -12.07
CA LEU A 267 -19.08 -32.18 -12.91
C LEU A 267 -18.71 -31.97 -14.37
N ILE A 268 -17.74 -31.10 -14.68
CA ILE A 268 -17.29 -30.89 -16.06
C ILE A 268 -16.85 -32.21 -16.71
N GLY A 269 -16.07 -33.02 -15.98
CA GLY A 269 -15.64 -34.34 -16.45
C GLY A 269 -16.81 -35.32 -16.66
N LEU A 270 -17.79 -35.34 -15.75
CA LEU A 270 -18.98 -36.17 -15.87
C LEU A 270 -19.89 -35.71 -17.03
N ALA A 271 -20.01 -34.40 -17.27
CA ALA A 271 -20.84 -33.86 -18.34
C ALA A 271 -20.37 -34.30 -19.74
N MET A 272 -19.07 -34.60 -19.92
CA MET A 272 -18.52 -35.14 -21.16
C MET A 272 -19.08 -36.52 -21.54
N THR A 273 -19.78 -37.21 -20.63
CA THR A 273 -20.46 -38.48 -20.92
C THR A 273 -21.75 -38.30 -21.73
N GLY A 274 -22.31 -37.09 -21.79
CA GLY A 274 -23.59 -36.80 -22.44
C GLY A 274 -24.82 -37.26 -21.64
N GLU A 275 -24.64 -37.70 -20.40
CA GLU A 275 -25.72 -38.22 -19.57
C GLU A 275 -26.67 -37.10 -19.05
N PRO A 276 -27.94 -37.42 -18.73
CA PRO A 276 -28.91 -36.46 -18.19
C PRO A 276 -28.51 -35.83 -16.85
N ALA A 277 -29.01 -34.61 -16.59
CA ALA A 277 -28.63 -33.80 -15.43
C ALA A 277 -28.90 -34.49 -14.07
N ASP A 278 -30.01 -35.20 -13.94
CA ASP A 278 -30.37 -36.00 -12.77
C ASP A 278 -29.34 -37.10 -12.48
N LYS A 279 -28.83 -37.75 -13.53
CA LYS A 279 -27.80 -38.78 -13.40
C LYS A 279 -26.44 -38.17 -13.03
N LEU A 280 -26.11 -36.99 -13.57
CA LEU A 280 -24.91 -36.24 -13.17
C LEU A 280 -24.97 -35.86 -11.69
N LEU A 281 -26.11 -35.38 -11.19
CA LEU A 281 -26.32 -35.10 -9.76
C LEU A 281 -26.18 -36.35 -8.89
N ASN A 282 -26.72 -37.50 -9.31
CA ASN A 282 -26.57 -38.76 -8.58
C ASN A 282 -25.09 -39.15 -8.42
N TRP A 283 -24.29 -39.03 -9.48
CA TRP A 283 -22.86 -39.31 -9.42
C TRP A 283 -22.09 -38.29 -8.59
N LEU A 284 -22.44 -37.01 -8.70
CA LEU A 284 -21.82 -35.96 -7.89
C LEU A 284 -22.14 -36.14 -6.40
N ASN A 285 -23.37 -36.49 -6.05
CA ASN A 285 -23.78 -36.80 -4.68
C ASN A 285 -23.04 -38.04 -4.15
N THR A 286 -22.87 -39.07 -4.98
CA THR A 286 -22.05 -40.26 -4.65
C THR A 286 -20.60 -39.88 -4.36
N LEU A 287 -20.02 -38.98 -5.16
CA LEU A 287 -18.67 -38.46 -4.94
C LEU A 287 -18.59 -37.71 -3.59
N VAL A 288 -19.54 -36.82 -3.31
CA VAL A 288 -19.61 -36.05 -2.05
C VAL A 288 -19.64 -37.00 -0.86
N MET A 289 -20.63 -37.90 -0.83
CA MET A 289 -20.86 -38.85 0.27
C MET A 289 -19.66 -39.76 0.57
N HIS A 290 -18.84 -40.10 -0.43
CA HIS A 290 -17.73 -41.04 -0.24
C HIS A 290 -16.34 -40.41 -0.19
N ARG A 291 -16.15 -39.20 -0.73
CA ARG A 291 -14.82 -38.58 -0.90
C ARG A 291 -14.70 -37.19 -0.31
N LEU A 292 -15.82 -36.53 -0.01
CA LEU A 292 -15.87 -35.18 0.53
C LEU A 292 -16.55 -35.23 1.91
N ALA A 293 -15.86 -35.81 2.90
CA ALA A 293 -16.40 -35.93 4.25
C ALA A 293 -16.86 -34.56 4.79
N GLU A 294 -18.01 -34.54 5.48
CA GLU A 294 -18.59 -33.35 6.09
C GLU A 294 -18.87 -32.19 5.12
N THR A 295 -18.90 -32.47 3.81
CA THR A 295 -19.24 -31.47 2.78
C THR A 295 -20.69 -31.66 2.37
N THR A 296 -21.47 -30.58 2.40
CA THR A 296 -22.73 -30.49 1.66
C THR A 296 -22.65 -29.37 0.64
N ALA A 297 -23.43 -29.49 -0.43
CA ALA A 297 -23.45 -28.50 -1.49
C ALA A 297 -24.83 -28.45 -2.15
N THR A 298 -25.20 -27.28 -2.65
CA THR A 298 -26.38 -27.09 -3.48
C THR A 298 -25.98 -26.92 -4.94
N ALA A 299 -26.80 -27.36 -5.89
CA ALA A 299 -26.50 -27.18 -7.31
C ALA A 299 -27.74 -27.17 -8.21
N VAL A 300 -27.67 -26.45 -9.32
CA VAL A 300 -28.47 -26.68 -10.53
C VAL A 300 -27.55 -27.19 -11.63
N ILE A 301 -27.97 -28.25 -12.30
CA ILE A 301 -27.32 -28.77 -13.51
C ILE A 301 -28.36 -28.82 -14.61
N GLY A 302 -28.07 -28.28 -15.78
CA GLY A 302 -28.95 -28.42 -16.92
C GLY A 302 -28.25 -28.38 -18.26
N HIS A 303 -28.97 -28.85 -19.26
CA HIS A 303 -28.54 -28.87 -20.64
C HIS A 303 -29.51 -28.01 -21.46
N LEU A 304 -29.00 -26.99 -22.12
CA LEU A 304 -29.71 -26.24 -23.15
C LEU A 304 -29.38 -26.85 -24.51
N ASP A 305 -30.38 -27.33 -25.23
CA ASP A 305 -30.25 -27.69 -26.64
C ASP A 305 -30.48 -26.42 -27.49
N PRO A 306 -29.45 -25.90 -28.19
CA PRO A 306 -29.60 -24.68 -28.99
C PRO A 306 -30.60 -24.83 -30.15
N SER A 307 -30.73 -26.05 -30.70
CA SER A 307 -31.60 -26.31 -31.85
C SER A 307 -33.08 -26.32 -31.46
N THR A 308 -33.39 -26.89 -30.30
CA THR A 308 -34.75 -26.97 -29.78
C THR A 308 -35.06 -25.90 -28.76
N ARG A 309 -34.09 -25.10 -28.29
CA ARG A 309 -34.25 -24.13 -27.18
C ARG A 309 -34.90 -24.74 -25.94
N VAL A 310 -34.73 -26.04 -25.71
CA VAL A 310 -35.23 -26.72 -24.52
C VAL A 310 -34.12 -26.77 -23.50
N PHE A 311 -34.39 -26.22 -22.32
CA PHE A 311 -33.54 -26.34 -21.16
C PHE A 311 -34.07 -27.47 -20.28
N THR A 312 -33.30 -28.55 -20.14
CA THR A 312 -33.62 -29.69 -19.28
C THR A 312 -32.65 -29.71 -18.11
N TRP A 313 -33.17 -29.69 -16.88
CA TRP A 313 -32.39 -29.44 -15.67
C TRP A 313 -32.85 -30.25 -14.48
N SER A 314 -31.96 -30.38 -13.50
CA SER A 314 -32.22 -30.97 -12.19
C SER A 314 -31.53 -30.12 -11.12
N GLN A 315 -31.97 -30.26 -9.87
CA GLN A 315 -31.44 -29.48 -8.76
C GLN A 315 -31.16 -30.33 -7.52
N ALA A 316 -30.21 -29.88 -6.70
CA ALA A 316 -29.88 -30.44 -5.41
C ALA A 316 -29.97 -29.37 -4.31
N GLY A 317 -31.18 -29.10 -3.79
CA GLY A 317 -31.47 -28.10 -2.77
C GLY A 317 -31.18 -26.63 -3.14
N HIS A 318 -30.93 -26.32 -4.42
CA HIS A 318 -30.51 -24.98 -4.86
C HIS A 318 -31.72 -24.09 -5.23
N PRO A 319 -31.62 -22.75 -5.14
CA PRO A 319 -32.64 -21.86 -5.68
C PRO A 319 -32.98 -22.17 -7.14
N ALA A 320 -34.29 -22.25 -7.43
CA ALA A 320 -34.75 -22.56 -8.77
C ALA A 320 -34.49 -21.39 -9.74
N PRO A 321 -34.19 -21.66 -11.02
CA PRO A 321 -33.93 -20.60 -12.01
C PRO A 321 -35.12 -19.65 -12.20
N ILE A 322 -34.84 -18.41 -12.58
CA ILE A 322 -35.85 -17.41 -12.95
C ILE A 322 -35.93 -17.34 -14.48
N LEU A 323 -37.15 -17.49 -15.01
CA LEU A 323 -37.47 -17.23 -16.41
C LEU A 323 -38.05 -15.82 -16.53
N ILE A 324 -37.48 -15.02 -17.43
CA ILE A 324 -38.02 -13.73 -17.83
C ILE A 324 -38.58 -13.85 -19.24
N ARG A 325 -39.88 -13.61 -19.37
CA ARG A 325 -40.61 -13.64 -20.65
C ARG A 325 -41.55 -12.45 -20.71
N ASP A 326 -41.49 -11.69 -21.80
CA ASP A 326 -42.34 -10.52 -22.03
C ASP A 326 -42.33 -9.52 -20.85
N GLY A 327 -41.17 -9.32 -20.22
CA GLY A 327 -40.99 -8.44 -19.06
C GLY A 327 -41.54 -9.01 -17.74
N VAL A 328 -41.92 -10.29 -17.70
CA VAL A 328 -42.41 -10.97 -16.49
C VAL A 328 -41.35 -11.96 -16.03
N ALA A 329 -40.80 -11.74 -14.84
CA ALA A 329 -39.87 -12.66 -14.18
C ALA A 329 -40.64 -13.63 -13.26
N VAL A 330 -40.45 -14.93 -13.45
CA VAL A 330 -41.07 -15.99 -12.64
C VAL A 330 -40.04 -17.06 -12.31
N GLN A 331 -40.00 -17.47 -11.05
CA GLN A 331 -39.18 -18.62 -10.65
C GLN A 331 -39.81 -19.92 -11.16
N LEU A 332 -39.01 -20.78 -11.79
CA LEU A 332 -39.46 -22.08 -12.28
C LEU A 332 -39.83 -23.00 -11.12
N ASP A 333 -40.81 -23.89 -11.34
CA ASP A 333 -41.13 -24.95 -10.39
C ASP A 333 -39.94 -25.92 -10.25
N PRO A 334 -39.38 -26.11 -9.05
CA PRO A 334 -38.23 -26.99 -8.87
C PRO A 334 -38.62 -28.47 -8.98
N PRO A 335 -37.87 -29.29 -9.75
CA PRO A 335 -38.03 -30.74 -9.67
C PRO A 335 -37.57 -31.27 -8.31
N ALA A 336 -37.95 -32.51 -7.98
CA ALA A 336 -37.52 -33.14 -6.73
C ALA A 336 -35.99 -33.31 -6.67
N GLY A 337 -35.42 -33.03 -5.49
CA GLY A 337 -34.00 -33.16 -5.24
C GLY A 337 -33.63 -32.68 -3.84
N VAL A 338 -32.53 -33.21 -3.31
CA VAL A 338 -32.01 -32.89 -1.97
C VAL A 338 -30.55 -32.45 -2.09
N LEU A 339 -30.10 -31.55 -1.22
CA LEU A 339 -28.71 -31.09 -1.22
C LEU A 339 -27.71 -32.26 -1.27
N LEU A 340 -26.62 -32.06 -2.00
CA LEU A 340 -25.55 -33.03 -2.14
C LEU A 340 -24.95 -33.32 -0.76
N GLY A 341 -24.61 -34.58 -0.50
CA GLY A 341 -24.05 -35.02 0.79
C GLY A 341 -25.08 -35.28 1.89
N ALA A 342 -26.38 -35.10 1.62
CA ALA A 342 -27.42 -35.39 2.62
C ALA A 342 -27.82 -36.87 2.67
N THR A 343 -28.08 -37.49 1.51
CA THR A 343 -28.51 -38.89 1.42
C THR A 343 -28.32 -39.43 0.01
N LEU A 344 -28.12 -40.75 -0.12
CA LEU A 344 -28.10 -41.48 -1.39
C LEU A 344 -29.46 -42.08 -1.79
N THR A 345 -30.49 -41.93 -0.95
CA THR A 345 -31.77 -42.64 -1.13
C THR A 345 -32.84 -41.84 -1.87
N VAL A 346 -32.70 -40.51 -1.94
CA VAL A 346 -33.65 -39.63 -2.61
C VAL A 346 -33.17 -39.39 -4.04
N PRO A 347 -33.95 -39.73 -5.07
CA PRO A 347 -33.56 -39.49 -6.45
C PRO A 347 -33.64 -37.99 -6.79
N TYR A 348 -32.83 -37.60 -7.78
CA TYR A 348 -32.98 -36.33 -8.48
C TYR A 348 -33.91 -36.51 -9.67
N GLU A 349 -34.85 -35.58 -9.88
CA GLU A 349 -35.75 -35.60 -11.02
C GLU A 349 -35.37 -34.52 -12.04
N PRO A 350 -35.61 -34.76 -13.34
CA PRO A 350 -35.46 -33.74 -14.37
C PRO A 350 -36.76 -32.94 -14.58
N ALA A 351 -36.61 -31.66 -14.88
CA ALA A 351 -37.64 -30.79 -15.42
C ALA A 351 -37.18 -30.17 -16.75
N SER A 352 -38.12 -29.77 -17.59
CA SER A 352 -37.81 -29.12 -18.88
C SER A 352 -38.66 -27.89 -19.11
N VAL A 353 -38.05 -26.84 -19.67
CA VAL A 353 -38.73 -25.63 -20.11
C VAL A 353 -38.28 -25.27 -21.54
N LYS A 354 -39.23 -24.88 -22.38
CA LYS A 354 -38.96 -24.35 -23.72
C LYS A 354 -38.75 -22.85 -23.62
N LEU A 355 -37.56 -22.40 -24.02
CA LEU A 355 -37.23 -20.99 -24.17
C LEU A 355 -37.65 -20.50 -25.57
N LEU A 356 -38.23 -19.31 -25.59
CA LEU A 356 -38.63 -18.59 -26.79
C LEU A 356 -37.59 -17.51 -27.12
N GLU A 357 -37.62 -16.98 -28.34
CA GLU A 357 -36.79 -15.82 -28.69
C GLU A 357 -37.14 -14.63 -27.78
N GLY A 358 -36.11 -13.95 -27.27
CA GLY A 358 -36.26 -12.85 -26.32
C GLY A 358 -36.37 -13.28 -24.85
N ASP A 359 -36.55 -14.57 -24.56
CA ASP A 359 -36.54 -15.06 -23.18
C ASP A 359 -35.14 -14.91 -22.56
N LEU A 360 -35.12 -14.61 -21.26
CA LEU A 360 -33.92 -14.70 -20.43
C LEU A 360 -34.10 -15.77 -19.36
N LEU A 361 -33.04 -16.52 -19.07
CA LEU A 361 -32.98 -17.48 -17.98
C LEU A 361 -31.87 -17.06 -17.02
N LEU A 362 -32.18 -16.93 -15.73
CA LEU A 362 -31.22 -16.62 -14.68
C LEU A 362 -31.07 -17.80 -13.73
N LEU A 363 -29.83 -18.23 -13.53
CA LEU A 363 -29.40 -19.11 -12.46
C LEU A 363 -28.64 -18.26 -11.45
N PHE A 364 -28.89 -18.44 -10.15
CA PHE A 364 -28.28 -17.61 -9.12
C PHE A 364 -28.08 -18.39 -7.82
N THR A 365 -27.06 -18.00 -7.05
CA THR A 365 -26.80 -18.51 -5.71
C THR A 365 -27.56 -17.72 -4.65
N ASP A 366 -27.74 -18.32 -3.47
CA ASP A 366 -28.52 -17.73 -2.38
C ASP A 366 -27.94 -16.40 -1.89
N GLY A 367 -26.64 -16.15 -1.97
CA GLY A 367 -26.06 -14.87 -1.59
C GLY A 367 -26.56 -13.65 -2.40
N LEU A 368 -27.26 -13.86 -3.53
CA LEU A 368 -28.03 -12.82 -4.21
C LEU A 368 -29.25 -12.35 -3.39
N VAL A 369 -29.95 -13.30 -2.77
CA VAL A 369 -31.28 -13.12 -2.18
C VAL A 369 -31.23 -13.13 -0.64
N GLU A 370 -30.49 -14.04 -0.04
CA GLU A 370 -30.35 -14.25 1.40
C GLU A 370 -29.31 -13.30 2.02
N ARG A 371 -29.67 -12.71 3.16
CA ARG A 371 -28.77 -11.89 3.99
C ARG A 371 -29.12 -12.10 5.46
N ARG A 372 -28.20 -11.84 6.39
CA ARG A 372 -28.55 -11.91 7.83
C ARG A 372 -29.68 -10.98 8.24
N SER A 373 -29.86 -9.87 7.53
CA SER A 373 -30.90 -8.88 7.80
C SER A 373 -32.17 -9.06 6.97
N ARG A 374 -32.22 -10.04 6.05
CA ARG A 374 -33.32 -10.20 5.10
C ARG A 374 -33.57 -11.67 4.78
N ASP A 375 -34.82 -12.08 4.91
CA ASP A 375 -35.28 -13.41 4.55
C ASP A 375 -35.10 -13.68 3.04
N ILE A 376 -34.86 -14.94 2.69
CA ILE A 376 -34.68 -15.39 1.31
C ILE A 376 -35.90 -15.05 0.43
N ASP A 377 -37.12 -15.14 0.98
CA ASP A 377 -38.35 -14.85 0.25
C ASP A 377 -38.47 -13.35 -0.11
N GLU A 378 -38.07 -12.47 0.81
CA GLU A 378 -38.05 -11.03 0.57
C GLU A 378 -36.96 -10.66 -0.44
N GLY A 379 -35.78 -11.29 -0.33
CA GLY A 379 -34.72 -11.14 -1.31
C GLY A 379 -35.11 -11.60 -2.71
N LEU A 380 -35.79 -12.75 -2.82
CA LEU A 380 -36.30 -13.30 -4.06
C LEU A 380 -37.34 -12.36 -4.69
N ALA A 381 -38.26 -11.80 -3.91
CA ALA A 381 -39.24 -10.84 -4.41
C ALA A 381 -38.57 -9.60 -5.03
N LEU A 382 -37.51 -9.09 -4.40
CA LEU A 382 -36.71 -7.99 -4.95
C LEU A 382 -35.96 -8.40 -6.23
N ALA A 383 -35.38 -9.61 -6.25
CA ALA A 383 -34.69 -10.13 -7.42
C ALA A 383 -35.63 -10.30 -8.62
N LEU A 384 -36.84 -10.83 -8.41
CA LEU A 384 -37.87 -10.97 -9.44
C LEU A 384 -38.31 -9.59 -9.98
N ALA A 385 -38.54 -8.62 -9.09
CA ALA A 385 -38.91 -7.27 -9.49
C ALA A 385 -37.80 -6.61 -10.34
N ALA A 386 -36.53 -6.76 -9.95
CA ALA A 386 -35.40 -6.21 -10.69
C ALA A 386 -35.12 -6.97 -12.00
N ALA A 387 -35.32 -8.29 -12.02
CA ALA A 387 -35.11 -9.12 -13.21
C ALA A 387 -36.11 -8.82 -14.33
N ALA A 388 -37.31 -8.33 -14.00
CA ALA A 388 -38.32 -7.92 -14.99
C ALA A 388 -37.83 -6.82 -15.95
N ASP A 389 -36.88 -5.98 -15.50
CA ASP A 389 -36.29 -4.89 -16.30
C ASP A 389 -35.07 -5.34 -17.14
N LEU A 390 -34.68 -6.61 -17.07
CA LEU A 390 -33.56 -7.13 -17.86
C LEU A 390 -33.95 -7.29 -19.33
N THR A 391 -32.96 -7.06 -20.20
CA THR A 391 -33.09 -7.26 -21.64
C THR A 391 -31.85 -7.98 -22.18
N GLY A 392 -32.02 -8.75 -23.26
CA GLY A 392 -30.92 -9.51 -23.87
C GLY A 392 -29.76 -8.62 -24.36
N ASP A 393 -30.08 -7.40 -24.81
CA ASP A 393 -29.10 -6.46 -25.35
C ASP A 393 -28.20 -5.83 -24.30
N ASP A 394 -28.67 -5.73 -23.05
CA ASP A 394 -28.00 -5.08 -21.91
C ASP A 394 -27.86 -6.04 -20.71
N LEU A 395 -27.59 -7.33 -20.98
CA LEU A 395 -27.42 -8.31 -19.90
C LEU A 395 -26.27 -7.92 -18.96
N GLU A 396 -25.16 -7.44 -19.51
CA GLU A 396 -23.97 -7.08 -18.72
C GLU A 396 -24.30 -6.01 -17.65
N ALA A 397 -24.74 -4.81 -18.06
CA ALA A 397 -25.07 -3.76 -17.09
C ALA A 397 -26.40 -4.02 -16.37
N GLY A 398 -27.30 -4.81 -16.96
CA GLY A 398 -28.54 -5.26 -16.35
C GLY A 398 -28.30 -6.11 -15.09
N LEU A 399 -27.36 -7.06 -15.16
CA LEU A 399 -27.00 -7.87 -13.98
C LEU A 399 -26.39 -7.03 -12.86
N ASP A 400 -25.59 -6.02 -13.20
CA ASP A 400 -25.07 -5.08 -12.19
C ASP A 400 -26.21 -4.31 -11.52
N ARG A 401 -27.20 -3.83 -12.28
CA ARG A 401 -28.38 -3.16 -11.73
C ARG A 401 -29.23 -4.10 -10.87
N LEU A 402 -29.39 -5.36 -11.28
CA LEU A 402 -30.10 -6.37 -10.50
C LEU A 402 -29.43 -6.58 -9.13
N ILE A 403 -28.10 -6.75 -9.11
CA ILE A 403 -27.34 -6.92 -7.86
C ILE A 403 -27.48 -5.67 -6.97
N GLN A 404 -27.42 -4.47 -7.55
CA GLN A 404 -27.64 -3.23 -6.79
C GLN A 404 -29.07 -3.12 -6.22
N ALA A 405 -30.08 -3.49 -7.00
CA ALA A 405 -31.48 -3.44 -6.58
C ALA A 405 -31.78 -4.36 -5.39
N VAL A 406 -31.10 -5.51 -5.29
CA VAL A 406 -31.21 -6.42 -4.14
C VAL A 406 -30.29 -6.06 -2.96
N GLY A 407 -29.66 -4.88 -2.97
CA GLY A 407 -28.83 -4.37 -1.87
C GLY A 407 -27.32 -4.37 -2.11
N GLY A 408 -26.87 -4.55 -3.36
CA GLY A 408 -25.46 -4.55 -3.76
C GLY A 408 -24.73 -5.87 -3.42
N PRO A 409 -23.41 -5.94 -3.64
CA PRO A 409 -22.58 -7.08 -3.24
C PRO A 409 -22.85 -7.54 -1.80
N ASN A 410 -23.00 -8.84 -1.60
CA ASN A 410 -23.14 -9.41 -0.27
C ASN A 410 -21.74 -9.61 0.36
N PRO A 411 -21.43 -8.95 1.50
CA PRO A 411 -20.14 -9.15 2.16
C PRO A 411 -20.08 -10.43 3.00
N GLU A 412 -21.23 -11.08 3.23
CA GLU A 412 -21.37 -12.24 4.11
C GLU A 412 -21.34 -13.55 3.34
N ASP A 413 -21.72 -13.52 2.05
CA ASP A 413 -21.77 -14.70 1.19
C ASP A 413 -21.45 -14.37 -0.27
N ASP A 414 -21.01 -15.38 -1.02
CA ASP A 414 -20.73 -15.23 -2.44
C ASP A 414 -22.01 -14.91 -3.22
N THR A 415 -21.91 -14.07 -4.24
CA THR A 415 -23.02 -13.79 -5.15
C THR A 415 -22.62 -14.19 -6.55
N CYS A 416 -23.29 -15.23 -7.08
CA CYS A 416 -23.13 -15.66 -8.45
C CYS A 416 -24.46 -15.57 -9.19
N VAL A 417 -24.45 -14.97 -10.38
CA VAL A 417 -25.59 -14.89 -11.30
C VAL A 417 -25.13 -15.25 -12.69
N LEU A 418 -25.72 -16.29 -13.26
CA LEU A 418 -25.53 -16.76 -14.64
C LEU A 418 -26.79 -16.47 -15.44
N ALA A 419 -26.67 -15.63 -16.46
CA ALA A 419 -27.76 -15.23 -17.34
C ALA A 419 -27.56 -15.79 -18.74
N ILE A 420 -28.68 -16.25 -19.33
CA ILE A 420 -28.74 -16.72 -20.71
C ILE A 420 -29.86 -15.96 -21.40
N GLY A 421 -29.56 -15.23 -22.46
CA GLY A 421 -30.55 -14.59 -23.32
C GLY A 421 -30.68 -15.29 -24.66
N VAL A 422 -31.89 -15.67 -25.04
CA VAL A 422 -32.16 -16.32 -26.33
C VAL A 422 -32.32 -15.25 -27.42
N LEU A 423 -31.41 -15.26 -28.40
CA LEU A 423 -31.38 -14.30 -29.49
C LEU A 423 -32.25 -14.76 -30.68
N GLY A 424 -32.80 -13.77 -31.39
CA GLY A 424 -33.59 -13.89 -32.63
C GLY A 424 -32.85 -14.53 -33.80
#